data_AF-A0A8T6VGI8-F1
#
_entry.id   AF-A0A8T6VGI8-F1
#
_cell.length_a   1.000
_cell.length_b   1.000
_cell.length_c   1.000
_cell.angle_alpha   90.00
_cell.angle_beta   90.00
_cell.angle_gamma   90.00
#
_symmetry.space_group_name_H-M   'P 1'
#
loop_
_entity.id
_entity.type
_entity.pdbx_description
1 polymer ?
#
loop_
_entity_poly.entity_id
_entity_poly.type
_entity_poly.pdbx_seq_one_letter_code
_entity_poly.pdbx_strand_id
1 'polypeptide(L)'
;DLKQIVALGVEVKTNVPVSDSSSFGRLKEKYDAILIATGLPLSRRLKVEGADLEGVLGGLDFLRDVRLGKDVAIGEKALVLGGGNVAMDVALTALRLNAKQVQIACLETWEEMPAFPWERQQVVEEGIKVDNSWGLKRILGKDGKVSSV
;
A
#
# COMPACT_ATOMS: atom_id res chain seq x y z
N ASP A 1 -3.94 -20.26 12.51
CA ASP A 1 -2.53 -19.83 12.68
C ASP A 1 -2.26 -19.19 14.04
N LEU A 2 -2.64 -17.92 14.30
CA LEU A 2 -2.29 -17.24 15.57
C LEU A 2 -2.70 -18.03 16.84
N LYS A 3 -3.92 -18.59 16.87
CA LYS A 3 -4.38 -19.40 18.01
C LYS A 3 -3.49 -20.62 18.30
N GLN A 4 -2.95 -21.24 17.24
CA GLN A 4 -2.06 -22.40 17.39
C GLN A 4 -0.71 -21.97 17.96
N ILE A 5 -0.16 -20.82 17.52
CA ILE A 5 1.08 -20.26 18.04
C ILE A 5 0.95 -19.92 19.53
N VAL A 6 -0.16 -19.29 19.93
CA VAL A 6 -0.43 -18.98 21.35
C VAL A 6 -0.58 -20.27 22.18
N ALA A 7 -1.20 -21.32 21.63
CA ALA A 7 -1.34 -22.61 22.30
C ALA A 7 0.02 -23.31 22.56
N LEU A 8 1.08 -22.95 21.83
CA LEU A 8 2.45 -23.41 22.09
C LEU A 8 3.15 -22.64 23.23
N GLY A 9 2.46 -21.70 23.88
CA GLY A 9 2.99 -20.90 25.00
C GLY A 9 3.60 -19.57 24.59
N VAL A 10 3.44 -19.12 23.34
CA VAL A 10 3.91 -17.80 22.89
C VAL A 10 3.01 -16.71 23.48
N GLU A 11 3.60 -15.80 24.25
CA GLU A 11 2.91 -14.62 24.77
C GLU A 11 2.86 -13.52 23.69
N VAL A 12 1.66 -12.99 23.42
CA VAL A 12 1.45 -11.92 22.43
C VAL A 12 1.02 -10.64 23.12
N LYS A 13 1.80 -9.56 22.94
CA LYS A 13 1.50 -8.22 23.47
C LYS A 13 1.26 -7.25 22.32
N THR A 14 0.01 -6.79 22.17
CA THR A 14 -0.38 -5.79 21.17
C THR A 14 -0.38 -4.39 21.76
N ASN A 15 -0.39 -3.35 20.91
CA ASN A 15 -0.37 -1.95 21.33
C ASN A 15 0.88 -1.56 22.16
N VAL A 16 2.00 -2.26 21.96
CA VAL A 16 3.28 -1.97 22.59
C VAL A 16 4.32 -1.66 21.50
N PRO A 17 4.28 -0.45 20.89
CA PRO A 17 5.27 -0.08 19.89
C PRO A 17 6.67 -0.01 20.50
N VAL A 18 7.67 -0.52 19.78
CA VAL A 18 9.09 -0.33 20.09
C VAL A 18 9.59 0.81 19.20
N SER A 19 9.39 2.04 19.67
CA SER A 19 9.54 3.26 18.85
C SER A 19 10.89 3.96 19.00
N ASP A 20 11.66 3.62 20.03
CA ASP A 20 12.89 4.33 20.36
C ASP A 20 13.94 3.46 21.05
N SER A 21 15.16 3.99 21.16
CA SER A 21 16.30 3.32 21.78
C SER A 21 16.04 2.91 23.23
N SER A 22 15.22 3.65 23.97
CA SER A 22 14.93 3.33 25.37
C SER A 22 14.01 2.11 25.47
N SER A 23 12.95 2.07 24.65
CA SER A 23 12.02 0.94 24.58
C SER A 23 12.71 -0.34 24.13
N PHE A 24 13.64 -0.23 23.18
CA PHE A 24 14.45 -1.35 22.72
C PHE A 24 15.52 -1.76 23.76
N GLY A 25 16.11 -0.81 24.47
CA GLY A 25 17.06 -1.08 25.56
C GLY A 25 16.45 -1.94 26.67
N ARG A 26 15.21 -1.65 27.07
CA ARG A 26 14.46 -2.45 28.05
C ARG A 26 14.25 -3.90 27.61
N LEU A 27 14.11 -4.16 26.30
CA LEU A 27 14.01 -5.52 25.79
C LEU A 27 15.34 -6.25 25.88
N LYS A 28 16.45 -5.58 25.58
CA LYS A 28 17.81 -6.14 25.69
C LYS A 28 18.19 -6.53 27.11
N GLU A 29 17.73 -5.77 28.10
CA GLU A 29 17.96 -6.09 29.51
C GLU A 29 17.12 -7.27 30.01
N LYS A 30 15.97 -7.51 29.38
CA LYS A 30 14.98 -8.49 29.86
C LYS A 30 15.08 -9.87 29.19
N TYR A 31 15.59 -9.95 27.97
CA TYR A 31 15.56 -11.18 27.17
C TYR A 31 16.94 -11.55 26.63
N ASP A 32 17.23 -12.85 26.58
CA ASP A 32 18.52 -13.39 26.10
C ASP A 32 18.73 -13.21 24.59
N ALA A 33 17.65 -13.14 23.82
CA ALA A 33 17.67 -12.99 22.37
C ALA A 33 16.50 -12.15 21.87
N ILE A 34 16.73 -11.44 20.77
CA ILE A 34 15.73 -10.59 20.12
C ILE A 34 15.74 -10.85 18.62
N LEU A 35 14.56 -11.12 18.05
CA LEU A 35 14.32 -11.15 16.62
C LEU A 35 13.55 -9.90 16.20
N ILE A 36 14.04 -9.17 15.21
CA ILE A 36 13.35 -8.00 14.63
C ILE A 36 12.63 -8.45 13.36
N ALA A 37 11.30 -8.47 13.42
CA ALA A 37 10.42 -8.87 12.32
C ALA A 37 9.29 -7.85 12.09
N THR A 38 9.64 -6.56 12.04
CA THR A 38 8.67 -5.44 11.97
C THR A 38 8.08 -5.21 10.58
N GLY A 39 8.62 -5.86 9.55
CA GLY A 39 8.25 -5.60 8.16
C GLY A 39 8.55 -4.15 7.71
N LEU A 40 7.90 -3.73 6.62
CA LEU A 40 8.01 -2.40 6.02
C LEU A 40 6.62 -1.75 5.93
N PRO A 41 6.12 -1.10 7.01
CA PRO A 41 4.73 -0.66 7.09
C PRO A 41 4.45 0.69 6.40
N LEU A 42 5.49 1.40 5.93
CA LEU A 42 5.36 2.74 5.38
C LEU A 42 5.32 2.73 3.85
N SER A 43 4.37 3.49 3.28
CA SER A 43 4.34 3.74 1.84
C SER A 43 5.55 4.55 1.40
N ARG A 44 6.17 4.15 0.27
CA ARG A 44 7.19 4.98 -0.39
C ARG A 44 6.52 6.11 -1.17
N ARG A 45 6.89 7.37 -0.88
CA ARG A 45 6.44 8.54 -1.65
C ARG A 45 7.32 8.76 -2.87
N LEU A 46 6.70 9.13 -3.99
CA LEU A 46 7.42 9.55 -5.19
C LEU A 46 7.95 10.98 -4.99
N LYS A 47 9.20 11.21 -5.41
CA LYS A 47 9.84 12.53 -5.34
C LYS A 47 9.53 13.31 -6.62
N VAL A 48 8.26 13.66 -6.82
CA VAL A 48 7.77 14.40 -7.98
C VAL A 48 6.94 15.60 -7.54
N GLU A 49 6.85 16.60 -8.40
CA GLU A 49 5.98 17.75 -8.19
C GLU A 49 4.53 17.28 -7.96
N GLY A 50 3.87 17.84 -6.95
CA GLY A 50 2.48 17.54 -6.60
C GLY A 50 2.25 16.25 -5.81
N ALA A 51 3.31 15.55 -5.35
CA ALA A 51 3.19 14.33 -4.55
C ALA A 51 2.46 14.49 -3.20
N ASP A 52 2.36 15.73 -2.70
CA ASP A 52 1.71 16.08 -1.43
C ASP A 52 0.32 16.70 -1.61
N LEU A 53 -0.22 16.74 -2.83
CA LEU A 53 -1.56 17.25 -3.09
C LEU A 53 -2.64 16.38 -2.42
N GLU A 54 -3.76 17.00 -2.03
CA GLU A 54 -4.92 16.26 -1.54
C GLU A 54 -5.39 15.27 -2.63
N GLY A 55 -5.65 14.02 -2.22
CA GLY A 55 -6.04 12.93 -3.11
C GLY A 55 -4.87 12.06 -3.61
N VAL A 56 -3.62 12.43 -3.30
CA VAL A 56 -2.46 11.55 -3.54
C VAL A 56 -2.24 10.64 -2.33
N LEU A 57 -2.70 9.40 -2.43
CA LEU A 57 -2.70 8.43 -1.33
C LEU A 57 -1.48 7.50 -1.40
N GLY A 58 -1.04 7.02 -0.23
CA GLY A 58 -0.01 5.97 -0.15
C GLY A 58 -0.68 4.61 -0.28
N GLY A 59 -0.19 3.73 -1.15
CA GLY A 59 -0.86 2.45 -1.43
C GLY A 59 -1.06 1.57 -0.18
N LEU A 60 -0.04 1.45 0.67
CA LEU A 60 -0.14 0.69 1.92
C LEU A 60 -1.05 1.39 2.94
N ASP A 61 -1.00 2.73 3.01
CA ASP A 61 -1.86 3.51 3.90
C ASP A 61 -3.34 3.37 3.52
N PHE A 62 -3.63 3.45 2.22
CA PHE A 62 -4.96 3.24 1.65
C PHE A 62 -5.50 1.85 2.00
N LEU A 63 -4.75 0.79 1.69
CA LEU A 63 -5.18 -0.58 2.00
C LEU A 63 -5.36 -0.82 3.51
N ARG A 64 -4.46 -0.25 4.34
CA ARG A 64 -4.57 -0.32 5.80
C ARG A 64 -5.85 0.34 6.28
N ASP A 65 -6.12 1.57 5.83
CA ASP A 65 -7.25 2.35 6.32
C ASP A 65 -8.59 1.72 5.90
N VAL A 66 -8.67 1.19 4.67
CA VAL A 66 -9.82 0.39 4.21
C VAL A 66 -10.00 -0.86 5.07
N ARG A 67 -8.92 -1.61 5.33
CA ARG A 67 -8.98 -2.84 6.15
C ARG A 67 -9.41 -2.56 7.60
N LEU A 68 -9.07 -1.39 8.13
CA LEU A 68 -9.48 -0.96 9.47
C LEU A 68 -10.91 -0.39 9.49
N GLY A 69 -11.63 -0.38 8.37
CA GLY A 69 -12.98 0.14 8.27
C GLY A 69 -13.06 1.66 8.40
N LYS A 70 -11.97 2.37 8.15
CA LYS A 70 -12.01 3.83 8.09
C LYS A 70 -12.73 4.28 6.83
N ASP A 71 -13.34 5.45 6.90
CA ASP A 71 -13.88 6.10 5.71
C ASP A 71 -12.73 6.64 4.86
N VAL A 72 -12.55 6.05 3.68
CA VAL A 72 -11.48 6.40 2.73
C VAL A 72 -12.15 6.98 1.49
N ALA A 73 -12.07 8.31 1.36
CA ALA A 73 -12.61 9.00 0.22
C ALA A 73 -11.82 8.66 -1.05
N ILE A 74 -12.51 8.12 -2.06
CA ILE A 74 -11.98 7.89 -3.40
C ILE A 74 -12.77 8.70 -4.42
N GLY A 75 -12.08 9.28 -5.40
CA GLY A 75 -12.73 9.97 -6.51
C GLY A 75 -13.37 9.00 -7.49
N GLU A 76 -14.12 9.53 -8.47
CA GLU A 76 -14.69 8.71 -9.54
C GLU A 76 -13.62 8.07 -10.43
N LYS A 77 -12.43 8.68 -10.51
CA LYS A 77 -11.29 8.21 -11.28
C LYS A 77 -10.09 8.01 -10.35
N ALA A 78 -9.46 6.85 -10.44
CA ALA A 78 -8.27 6.50 -9.68
C ALA A 78 -7.16 6.03 -10.62
N LEU A 79 -5.96 6.62 -10.46
CA LEU A 79 -4.74 6.14 -11.07
C LEU A 79 -3.84 5.54 -9.99
N VAL A 80 -3.47 4.28 -10.17
CA VAL A 80 -2.55 3.54 -9.32
C VAL A 80 -1.19 3.49 -9.98
N LEU A 81 -0.14 3.83 -9.23
CA LEU A 81 1.23 3.86 -9.73
C LEU A 81 2.03 2.71 -9.13
N GLY A 82 2.48 1.79 -9.98
CA GLY A 82 3.32 0.64 -9.62
C GLY A 82 2.86 -0.67 -10.26
N GLY A 83 3.79 -1.60 -10.43
CA GLY A 83 3.55 -2.90 -11.07
C GLY A 83 3.54 -4.12 -10.12
N GLY A 84 3.66 -3.91 -8.81
CA GLY A 84 3.71 -5.00 -7.81
C GLY A 84 2.34 -5.36 -7.21
N ASN A 85 2.29 -6.41 -6.39
CA ASN A 85 1.04 -6.91 -5.77
C ASN A 85 0.25 -5.82 -5.04
N VAL A 86 0.93 -4.92 -4.32
CA VAL A 86 0.28 -3.79 -3.64
C VAL A 86 -0.50 -2.89 -4.62
N ALA A 87 0.01 -2.68 -5.84
CA ALA A 87 -0.71 -1.89 -6.84
C ALA A 87 -1.96 -2.62 -7.34
N MET A 88 -1.89 -3.95 -7.51
CA MET A 88 -3.05 -4.76 -7.91
C MET A 88 -4.14 -4.71 -6.82
N ASP A 89 -3.75 -4.91 -5.56
CA ASP A 89 -4.64 -4.82 -4.41
C ASP A 89 -5.29 -3.44 -4.28
N VAL A 90 -4.51 -2.36 -4.45
CA VAL A 90 -5.02 -0.98 -4.43
C VAL A 90 -6.05 -0.78 -5.54
N ALA A 91 -5.76 -1.24 -6.76
CA ALA A 91 -6.64 -1.05 -7.90
C ALA A 91 -7.98 -1.80 -7.74
N LEU A 92 -7.93 -3.07 -7.33
CA LEU A 92 -9.11 -3.87 -7.05
C LEU A 92 -9.92 -3.30 -5.87
N THR A 93 -9.25 -2.86 -4.81
CA THR A 93 -9.89 -2.23 -3.66
C THR A 93 -10.56 -0.91 -4.04
N ALA A 94 -9.90 -0.07 -4.84
CA ALA A 94 -10.46 1.17 -5.38
C ALA A 94 -11.75 0.91 -6.18
N LEU A 95 -11.75 -0.12 -7.03
CA LEU A 95 -12.93 -0.54 -7.78
C LEU A 95 -14.09 -0.94 -6.85
N ARG A 96 -13.79 -1.69 -5.78
CA ARG A 96 -14.81 -2.08 -4.77
C ARG A 96 -15.31 -0.93 -3.91
N LEU A 97 -14.55 0.16 -3.81
CA LEU A 97 -14.99 1.42 -3.21
C LEU A 97 -15.75 2.34 -4.19
N ASN A 98 -16.25 1.78 -5.29
CA ASN A 98 -17.07 2.45 -6.29
C ASN A 98 -16.35 3.55 -7.12
N ALA A 99 -15.02 3.47 -7.25
CA ALA A 99 -14.35 4.23 -8.30
C ALA A 99 -14.88 3.78 -9.66
N LYS A 100 -15.40 4.71 -10.46
CA LYS A 100 -16.00 4.43 -11.78
C LYS A 100 -14.96 4.03 -12.82
N GLN A 101 -13.74 4.55 -12.67
CA GLN A 101 -12.62 4.26 -13.55
C GLN A 101 -11.36 4.06 -12.72
N VAL A 102 -10.76 2.87 -12.84
CA VAL A 102 -9.46 2.57 -12.23
C VAL A 102 -8.47 2.25 -13.34
N GLN A 103 -7.25 2.76 -13.19
CA GLN A 103 -6.16 2.56 -14.13
C GLN A 103 -4.87 2.32 -13.35
N ILE A 104 -4.01 1.46 -13.86
CA ILE A 104 -2.66 1.25 -13.37
C ILE A 104 -1.67 1.78 -14.40
N ALA A 105 -0.64 2.48 -13.93
CA ALA A 105 0.54 2.78 -14.73
C ALA A 105 1.79 2.28 -14.01
N CYS A 106 2.70 1.65 -14.75
CA CYS A 106 3.93 1.10 -14.20
C CYS A 106 5.09 1.23 -15.20
N LEU A 107 6.32 1.19 -14.68
CA LEU A 107 7.54 1.33 -15.51
C LEU A 107 7.88 0.02 -16.23
N GLU A 108 7.45 -1.09 -15.66
CA GLU A 108 7.70 -2.43 -16.15
C GLU A 108 6.81 -2.75 -17.36
N THR A 109 7.36 -3.54 -18.28
CA THR A 109 6.55 -4.24 -19.29
C THR A 109 5.60 -5.24 -18.62
N TRP A 110 4.61 -5.73 -19.35
CA TRP A 110 3.62 -6.67 -18.81
C TRP A 110 4.29 -7.93 -18.21
N GLU A 111 5.29 -8.46 -18.89
CA GLU A 111 6.03 -9.66 -18.49
C GLU A 111 6.88 -9.42 -17.25
N GLU A 112 7.47 -8.23 -17.13
CA GLU A 112 8.41 -7.84 -16.06
C GLU A 112 7.73 -7.31 -14.80
N MET A 113 6.40 -7.06 -14.84
CA MET A 113 5.66 -6.61 -13.66
C MET A 113 5.89 -7.56 -12.47
N PRO A 114 6.34 -7.03 -11.31
CA PRO A 114 6.61 -7.86 -10.13
C PRO A 114 5.37 -8.55 -9.55
N ALA A 115 4.18 -8.06 -9.91
CA ALA A 115 2.92 -8.67 -9.49
C ALA A 115 2.80 -10.10 -9.99
N PHE A 116 2.18 -10.96 -9.18
CA PHE A 116 1.98 -12.34 -9.59
C PHE A 116 1.09 -12.43 -10.84
N PRO A 117 1.36 -13.38 -11.77
CA PRO A 117 0.62 -13.47 -13.02
C PRO A 117 -0.91 -13.52 -12.86
N TRP A 118 -1.40 -14.21 -11.83
CA TRP A 118 -2.84 -14.31 -11.55
C TRP A 118 -3.45 -13.01 -11.02
N GLU A 119 -2.70 -12.20 -10.27
CA GLU A 119 -3.18 -10.88 -9.81
C GLU A 119 -3.26 -9.88 -10.97
N ARG A 120 -2.23 -9.89 -11.85
CA ARG A 120 -2.25 -9.08 -13.08
C ARG A 120 -3.44 -9.43 -13.96
N GLN A 121 -3.71 -10.74 -14.10
CA GLN A 121 -4.83 -11.24 -14.88
C GLN A 121 -6.17 -10.83 -14.29
N GLN A 122 -6.35 -10.96 -12.98
CA GLN A 122 -7.59 -10.57 -12.29
C GLN A 122 -7.92 -9.09 -12.48
N VAL A 123 -6.91 -8.22 -12.41
CA VAL A 123 -7.08 -6.77 -12.66
C VAL A 123 -7.64 -6.51 -14.05
N VAL A 124 -7.11 -7.18 -15.07
CA VAL A 124 -7.60 -7.03 -16.46
C VAL A 124 -9.01 -7.60 -16.62
N GLU A 125 -9.31 -8.75 -15.99
CA GLU A 125 -10.63 -9.37 -16.00
C GLU A 125 -11.71 -8.50 -15.35
N GLU A 126 -11.32 -7.71 -14.34
CA GLU A 126 -12.17 -6.71 -13.68
C GLU A 126 -12.29 -5.40 -14.47
N GLY A 127 -11.72 -5.35 -15.69
CA GLY A 127 -11.83 -4.20 -16.60
C GLY A 127 -10.90 -3.04 -16.27
N ILE A 128 -9.89 -3.24 -15.42
CA ILE A 128 -8.92 -2.21 -15.06
C ILE A 128 -7.86 -2.10 -16.17
N LYS A 129 -7.67 -0.89 -16.69
CA LYS A 129 -6.66 -0.62 -17.71
C LYS A 129 -5.26 -0.61 -17.09
N VAL A 130 -4.29 -1.25 -17.76
CA VAL A 130 -2.88 -1.24 -17.36
C VAL A 130 -2.05 -0.59 -18.47
N ASP A 131 -1.37 0.50 -18.14
CA ASP A 131 -0.40 1.17 -19.01
C ASP A 131 1.02 0.82 -18.58
N ASN A 132 1.56 -0.22 -19.21
CA ASN A 132 2.92 -0.71 -19.03
C ASN A 132 3.94 0.19 -19.72
N SER A 133 5.12 0.35 -19.12
CA SER A 133 6.20 1.22 -19.60
C SER A 133 5.87 2.72 -19.57
N TRP A 134 5.02 3.15 -18.62
CA TRP A 134 4.65 4.56 -18.41
C TRP A 134 5.19 5.08 -17.07
N GLY A 135 5.88 6.21 -17.13
CA GLY A 135 6.40 6.91 -15.96
C GLY A 135 5.59 8.16 -15.62
N LEU A 136 5.47 8.45 -14.32
CA LEU A 136 4.89 9.71 -13.85
C LEU A 136 5.91 10.84 -13.96
N LYS A 137 5.57 11.93 -14.65
CA LYS A 137 6.42 13.12 -14.73
C LYS A 137 6.16 14.11 -13.59
N ARG A 138 4.89 14.43 -13.34
CA ARG A 138 4.44 15.33 -12.27
C ARG A 138 2.95 15.12 -12.01
N ILE A 139 2.48 15.58 -10.86
CA ILE A 139 1.07 15.59 -10.49
C ILE A 139 0.61 17.05 -10.52
N LEU A 140 -0.47 17.31 -11.25
CA LEU A 140 -1.08 18.63 -11.33
C LEU A 140 -2.27 18.72 -10.38
N GLY A 141 -2.43 19.88 -9.77
CA GLY A 141 -3.52 20.15 -8.86
C GLY A 141 -4.27 21.43 -9.19
N LYS A 142 -5.53 21.47 -8.76
CA LYS A 142 -6.38 22.64 -8.74
C LYS A 142 -6.92 22.79 -7.32
N ASP A 143 -6.85 24.00 -6.77
CA ASP A 143 -7.32 24.31 -5.40
C ASP A 143 -6.72 23.38 -4.32
N GLY A 144 -5.45 22.97 -4.49
CA GLY A 144 -4.74 22.09 -3.56
C GLY A 144 -5.03 20.59 -3.70
N LYS A 145 -5.91 20.21 -4.64
CA LYS A 145 -6.33 18.83 -4.89
C LYS A 145 -5.84 18.30 -6.23
N VAL A 146 -5.47 17.03 -6.29
CA VAL A 146 -5.06 16.37 -7.55
C VAL A 146 -6.15 16.48 -8.61
N SER A 147 -5.75 16.88 -9.82
CA SER A 147 -6.65 17.00 -10.98
C SER A 147 -6.22 16.13 -12.17
N SER A 148 -4.91 15.98 -12.37
CA SER A 148 -4.35 15.20 -13.48
C SER A 148 -2.88 14.86 -13.23
N VAL A 149 -2.31 14.00 -14.07
CA VAL A 149 -0.89 13.61 -14.09
C VAL A 149 -0.28 13.77 -15.47
#